data_AF-A0A4Z0PXD8-F1
#
_entry.id   AF-A0A4Z0PXD8-F1
#
_cell.length_a   1.000
_cell.length_b   1.000
_cell.length_c   1.000
_cell.angle_alpha   90.00
_cell.angle_beta   90.00
_cell.angle_gamma   90.00
#
_symmetry.space_group_name_H-M   'P 1'
#
loop_
_entity.id
_entity.type
_entity.pdbx_description
1 polymer ?
#
loop_
_entity_poly.entity_id
_entity_poly.type
_entity_poly.pdbx_seq_one_letter_code
_entity_poly.pdbx_strand_id
1 'polypeptide(L)'
;MARVTGNSLLRGLSGTLGNITIRQVGKETIVSAAEGPKKAPPSEKQLIQRQRMHLARCYSEILKQDPALKALYATGITDRLKNARLVAISDFMNSPEVLGADLSAYRGRPGDGIRLYATDDFAVVGVEARLYSAADQLLTQGPAVLQPDGCWLFRLPPAGLPQSATRLDVVASDRPGNHTLRQFPL
;
A
#
# COMPACT_ATOMS: atom_id res chain seq x y z
N MET A 1 3.82 -24.79 -21.73
CA MET A 1 2.50 -24.73 -21.06
C MET A 1 1.45 -24.70 -22.16
N ALA A 2 0.36 -25.45 -22.01
CA ALA A 2 -0.74 -25.48 -22.96
C ALA A 2 -2.08 -25.24 -22.25
N ARG A 3 -2.94 -24.44 -22.87
CA ARG A 3 -4.34 -24.28 -22.45
C ARG A 3 -5.17 -25.35 -23.15
N VAL A 4 -5.97 -26.08 -22.38
CA VAL A 4 -6.83 -27.14 -22.92
C VAL A 4 -8.14 -26.52 -23.40
N THR A 5 -8.45 -26.70 -24.69
CA THR A 5 -9.72 -26.30 -25.31
C THR A 5 -10.51 -27.53 -25.72
N GLY A 6 -11.76 -27.65 -25.27
CA GLY A 6 -12.69 -28.70 -25.73
C GLY A 6 -12.42 -30.13 -25.24
N ASN A 7 -11.42 -30.38 -24.39
CA ASN A 7 -11.15 -31.73 -23.89
C ASN A 7 -11.92 -31.99 -22.57
N SER A 8 -12.96 -32.81 -22.65
CA SER A 8 -13.81 -33.18 -21.51
C SER A 8 -13.09 -34.06 -20.47
N LEU A 9 -12.11 -34.87 -20.88
CA LEU A 9 -11.39 -35.78 -19.97
C LEU A 9 -10.56 -35.02 -18.94
N LEU A 10 -10.00 -33.88 -19.32
CA LEU A 10 -9.12 -33.08 -18.45
C LEU A 10 -9.89 -32.02 -17.65
N ARG A 11 -11.15 -31.76 -18.01
CA ARG A 11 -11.96 -30.72 -17.38
C ARG A 11 -12.29 -31.12 -15.94
N GLY A 12 -11.96 -30.25 -14.98
CA GLY A 12 -12.20 -30.48 -13.55
C GLY A 12 -11.15 -31.35 -12.86
N LEU A 13 -10.23 -32.00 -13.60
CA LEU A 13 -9.10 -32.70 -13.01
C LEU A 13 -8.02 -31.73 -12.54
N SER A 14 -7.33 -32.09 -11.46
CA SER A 14 -6.15 -31.39 -10.95
C SER A 14 -5.19 -32.38 -10.31
N GLY A 15 -3.90 -32.14 -10.44
CA GLY A 15 -2.86 -33.00 -9.86
C GLY A 15 -1.69 -33.21 -10.81
N THR A 16 -0.70 -33.96 -10.34
CA THR A 16 0.48 -34.32 -11.14
C THR A 16 0.38 -35.79 -11.54
N LEU A 17 0.45 -36.06 -12.85
CA LEU A 17 0.53 -37.39 -13.43
C LEU A 17 1.87 -37.52 -14.16
N GLY A 18 2.78 -38.30 -13.60
CA GLY A 18 4.14 -38.44 -14.13
C GLY A 18 4.87 -37.09 -14.21
N ASN A 19 5.29 -36.71 -15.41
CA ASN A 19 5.97 -35.44 -15.68
C ASN A 19 5.01 -34.32 -16.12
N ILE A 20 3.70 -34.47 -15.91
CA ILE A 20 2.67 -33.49 -16.30
C ILE A 20 1.89 -33.06 -15.06
N THR A 21 1.70 -31.75 -14.90
CA THR A 21 0.80 -31.19 -13.92
C THR A 21 -0.41 -30.58 -14.61
N ILE A 22 -1.59 -30.99 -14.17
CA ILE A 22 -2.88 -30.43 -14.56
C ILE A 22 -3.34 -29.51 -13.43
N ARG A 23 -3.66 -28.26 -13.76
CA ARG A 23 -4.19 -27.29 -12.79
C ARG A 23 -5.37 -26.52 -13.36
N GLN A 24 -6.30 -26.16 -12.49
CA GLN A 24 -7.41 -25.28 -12.83
C GLN A 24 -7.06 -23.84 -12.48
N VAL A 25 -7.20 -22.94 -13.44
CA VAL A 25 -7.03 -21.49 -13.24
C VAL A 25 -8.28 -20.81 -13.75
N GLY A 26 -9.12 -20.33 -12.84
CA GLY A 26 -10.46 -19.84 -13.18
C GLY A 26 -11.30 -20.96 -13.80
N LYS A 27 -11.81 -20.74 -15.02
CA LYS A 27 -12.59 -21.73 -15.79
C LYS A 27 -11.73 -22.54 -16.78
N GLU A 28 -10.42 -22.35 -16.73
CA GLU A 28 -9.49 -22.94 -17.69
C GLU A 28 -8.69 -24.08 -17.08
N THR A 29 -8.52 -25.14 -17.85
CA THR A 29 -7.61 -26.23 -17.53
C THR A 29 -6.26 -25.98 -18.22
N ILE A 30 -5.21 -25.93 -17.42
CA ILE A 30 -3.84 -25.70 -17.87
C ILE A 30 -3.02 -26.97 -17.64
N VAL A 31 -2.27 -27.34 -18.66
CA VAL A 31 -1.33 -28.46 -18.61
C VAL A 31 0.08 -27.94 -18.79
N SER A 32 0.98 -28.34 -17.88
CA SER A 32 2.40 -28.01 -17.94
C SER A 32 3.24 -29.24 -17.61
N ALA A 33 4.53 -29.19 -17.98
CA ALA A 33 5.48 -30.11 -17.38
C ALA A 33 5.48 -29.93 -15.85
N ALA A 34 5.62 -31.01 -15.11
CA ALA A 34 5.75 -30.98 -13.67
C ALA A 34 7.04 -30.26 -13.29
N GLU A 35 6.96 -29.33 -12.34
CA GLU A 35 8.16 -28.70 -11.79
C GLU A 35 8.97 -29.75 -11.02
N GLY A 36 10.21 -29.98 -11.45
CA GLY A 36 11.17 -30.78 -10.69
C GLY A 36 11.58 -30.10 -9.37
N PRO A 37 12.28 -30.82 -8.48
CA PRO A 37 12.77 -30.24 -7.23
C PRO A 37 13.67 -29.03 -7.54
N LYS A 38 13.38 -27.89 -6.90
CA LYS A 38 14.17 -26.66 -7.07
C LYS A 38 15.54 -26.86 -6.39
N LYS A 39 16.61 -26.81 -7.19
CA LYS A 39 17.98 -27.03 -6.71
C LYS A 39 18.62 -25.77 -6.11
N ALA A 40 18.18 -24.60 -6.54
CA ALA A 40 18.72 -23.32 -6.05
C ALA A 40 17.99 -22.86 -4.78
N PRO A 41 18.72 -22.33 -3.78
CA PRO A 41 18.09 -21.70 -2.63
C PRO A 41 17.29 -20.44 -3.06
N PRO A 42 16.30 -20.01 -2.25
CA PRO A 42 15.56 -18.79 -2.53
C PRO A 42 16.48 -17.57 -2.58
N SER A 43 16.20 -16.62 -3.47
CA SER A 43 16.92 -15.36 -3.51
C SER A 43 16.55 -14.45 -2.34
N GLU A 44 17.38 -13.45 -2.03
CA GLU A 44 17.10 -12.47 -0.97
C GLU A 44 15.76 -11.76 -1.18
N LYS A 45 15.45 -11.32 -2.41
CA LYS A 45 14.16 -10.73 -2.75
C LYS A 45 12.99 -11.68 -2.47
N GLN A 46 13.16 -12.98 -2.71
CA GLN A 46 12.12 -13.97 -2.40
C GLN A 46 11.95 -14.15 -0.89
N LEU A 47 13.03 -14.14 -0.12
CA LEU A 47 12.98 -14.23 1.35
C LEU A 47 12.28 -13.01 1.94
N ILE A 48 12.64 -11.80 1.51
CA ILE A 48 11.99 -10.54 1.93
C ILE A 48 10.49 -10.60 1.61
N GLN A 49 10.12 -11.01 0.39
CA GLN A 49 8.70 -11.10 0.02
C GLN A 49 7.94 -12.13 0.86
N ARG A 50 8.55 -13.28 1.17
CA ARG A 50 7.95 -14.29 2.06
C ARG A 50 7.75 -13.76 3.47
N GLN A 51 8.73 -13.04 4.01
CA GLN A 51 8.64 -12.40 5.32
C GLN A 51 7.53 -11.36 5.34
N ARG A 52 7.45 -10.50 4.32
CA ARG A 52 6.41 -9.48 4.19
C ARG A 52 5.01 -10.09 4.11
N MET A 53 4.84 -11.16 3.32
CA MET A 53 3.59 -11.93 3.24
C MET A 53 3.22 -12.60 4.58
N HIS A 54 4.22 -13.10 5.32
CA HIS A 54 4.00 -13.65 6.66
C HIS A 54 3.45 -12.57 7.62
N LEU A 55 4.06 -11.38 7.63
CA LEU A 55 3.59 -10.26 8.44
C LEU A 55 2.18 -9.81 8.04
N ALA A 56 1.89 -9.69 6.74
CA ALA A 56 0.55 -9.38 6.24
C ALA A 56 -0.49 -10.39 6.72
N ARG A 57 -0.15 -11.68 6.72
CA ARG A 57 -1.00 -12.74 7.23
C ARG A 57 -1.28 -12.55 8.72
N CYS A 58 -0.25 -12.29 9.52
CA CYS A 58 -0.39 -12.02 10.95
C CYS A 58 -1.28 -10.79 11.21
N TYR A 59 -1.07 -9.69 10.49
CA TYR A 59 -1.92 -8.49 10.57
C TYR A 59 -3.39 -8.82 10.31
N SER A 60 -3.66 -9.61 9.26
CA SER A 60 -5.03 -10.00 8.89
C SER A 60 -5.75 -10.85 9.95
N GLU A 61 -5.03 -11.44 10.92
CA GLU A 61 -5.65 -12.16 12.03
C GLU A 61 -6.33 -11.22 13.03
N ILE A 62 -5.93 -9.95 13.12
CA ILE A 62 -6.54 -8.94 14.00
C ILE A 62 -8.04 -8.77 13.69
N LEU A 63 -8.43 -8.95 12.43
CA LEU A 63 -9.84 -8.92 11.99
C LEU A 63 -10.75 -9.94 12.69
N LYS A 64 -10.18 -11.00 13.26
CA LYS A 64 -10.96 -11.97 14.04
C LYS A 64 -11.37 -11.41 15.40
N GLN A 65 -10.55 -10.52 15.95
CA GLN A 65 -10.72 -9.93 17.28
C GLN A 65 -11.47 -8.59 17.22
N ASP A 66 -11.38 -7.88 16.09
CA ASP A 66 -12.04 -6.59 15.87
C ASP A 66 -13.12 -6.68 14.77
N PRO A 67 -14.40 -6.85 15.13
CA PRO A 67 -15.51 -6.86 14.19
C PRO A 67 -15.70 -5.55 13.43
N ALA A 68 -15.35 -4.41 14.04
CA ALA A 68 -15.50 -3.10 13.40
C ALA A 68 -14.47 -2.92 12.28
N LEU A 69 -13.21 -3.29 12.54
CA LEU A 69 -12.17 -3.31 11.51
C LEU A 69 -12.49 -4.30 10.39
N LYS A 70 -13.05 -5.47 10.74
CA LYS A 70 -13.51 -6.44 9.74
C LYS A 70 -14.63 -5.89 8.86
N ALA A 71 -15.59 -5.18 9.45
CA ALA A 71 -16.68 -4.54 8.70
C ALA A 71 -16.14 -3.45 7.77
N LEU A 72 -15.14 -2.68 8.21
CA LEU A 72 -14.47 -1.69 7.38
C LEU A 72 -13.80 -2.35 6.17
N TYR A 73 -12.96 -3.37 6.35
CA TYR A 73 -12.33 -4.06 5.21
C TYR A 73 -13.33 -4.82 4.32
N ALA A 74 -14.53 -5.15 4.82
CA ALA A 74 -15.56 -5.73 4.00
C ALA A 74 -16.09 -4.77 2.92
N THR A 75 -15.94 -3.44 3.09
CA THR A 75 -16.34 -2.47 2.07
C THR A 75 -15.43 -2.50 0.84
N GLY A 76 -14.20 -2.99 0.97
CA GLY A 76 -13.22 -3.13 -0.11
C GLY A 76 -13.27 -4.47 -0.86
N ILE A 77 -14.28 -5.31 -0.59
CA ILE A 77 -14.42 -6.61 -1.27
C ILE A 77 -14.72 -6.40 -2.75
N THR A 78 -13.96 -7.09 -3.59
CA THR A 78 -14.11 -7.08 -5.06
C THR A 78 -14.05 -8.50 -5.61
N ASP A 79 -14.30 -8.68 -6.90
CA ASP A 79 -14.15 -9.98 -7.57
C ASP A 79 -12.73 -10.57 -7.44
N ARG A 80 -11.72 -9.69 -7.30
CA ARG A 80 -10.32 -10.07 -7.06
C ARG A 80 -10.06 -10.34 -5.58
N LEU A 81 -10.65 -9.54 -4.68
CA LEU A 81 -10.46 -9.62 -3.23
C LEU A 81 -11.73 -10.15 -2.56
N LYS A 82 -11.88 -11.48 -2.56
CA LYS A 82 -13.15 -12.16 -2.23
C LYS A 82 -13.60 -12.10 -0.77
N ASN A 83 -12.79 -11.55 0.13
CA ASN A 83 -13.13 -11.42 1.55
C ASN A 83 -12.29 -10.32 2.21
N ALA A 84 -12.79 -9.80 3.34
CA ALA A 84 -12.15 -8.72 4.11
C ALA A 84 -10.68 -9.03 4.49
N ARG A 85 -10.35 -10.30 4.74
CA ARG A 85 -8.98 -10.71 5.05
C ARG A 85 -8.04 -10.52 3.86
N LEU A 86 -8.49 -10.83 2.64
CA LEU A 86 -7.71 -10.57 1.43
C LEU A 86 -7.54 -9.07 1.17
N VAL A 87 -8.55 -8.27 1.48
CA VAL A 87 -8.46 -6.80 1.39
C VAL A 87 -7.39 -6.28 2.35
N ALA A 88 -7.41 -6.68 3.63
CA ALA A 88 -6.40 -6.28 4.60
C ALA A 88 -4.97 -6.77 4.26
N ILE A 89 -4.84 -7.94 3.64
CA ILE A 89 -3.55 -8.41 3.13
C ILE A 89 -3.08 -7.56 1.95
N SER A 90 -3.98 -7.17 1.04
CA SER A 90 -3.65 -6.27 -0.09
C SER A 90 -3.15 -4.92 0.44
N ASP A 91 -3.94 -4.31 1.31
CA ASP A 91 -3.64 -3.05 2.00
C ASP A 91 -2.27 -3.12 2.70
N PHE A 92 -2.00 -4.14 3.51
CA PHE A 92 -0.67 -4.32 4.13
C PHE A 92 0.49 -4.38 3.11
N MET A 93 0.24 -4.95 1.94
CA MET A 93 1.28 -5.17 0.92
C MET A 93 1.50 -3.95 0.02
N ASN A 94 0.63 -2.95 0.08
CA ASN A 94 0.71 -1.75 -0.74
C ASN A 94 0.88 -0.53 0.18
N SER A 95 1.95 0.23 -0.02
CA SER A 95 2.14 1.46 0.74
C SER A 95 1.31 2.59 0.12
N PRO A 96 0.86 3.57 0.92
CA PRO A 96 0.19 4.75 0.37
C PRO A 96 1.14 5.54 -0.54
N GLU A 97 0.60 6.32 -1.46
CA GLU A 97 1.36 7.16 -2.38
C GLU A 97 1.06 8.65 -2.12
N VAL A 98 2.11 9.47 -2.04
CA VAL A 98 1.95 10.93 -2.06
C VAL A 98 1.94 11.38 -3.51
N LEU A 99 0.81 11.91 -3.99
CA LEU A 99 0.62 12.35 -5.37
C LEU A 99 1.29 13.70 -5.64
N GLY A 100 1.20 14.63 -4.68
CA GLY A 100 1.67 16.00 -4.87
C GLY A 100 1.41 16.91 -3.67
N ALA A 101 1.95 18.12 -3.75
CA ALA A 101 1.68 19.22 -2.84
C ALA A 101 1.37 20.48 -3.64
N ASP A 102 0.33 21.21 -3.22
CA ASP A 102 0.00 22.54 -3.73
C ASP A 102 0.47 23.60 -2.74
N LEU A 103 1.42 24.40 -3.21
CA LEU A 103 2.13 25.44 -2.47
C LEU A 103 1.67 26.84 -2.88
N SER A 104 0.61 26.98 -3.69
CA SER A 104 0.15 28.27 -4.22
C SER A 104 -0.20 29.29 -3.14
N ALA A 105 -0.74 28.81 -2.01
CA ALA A 105 -1.08 29.62 -0.84
C ALA A 105 0.08 29.82 0.15
N TYR A 106 1.22 29.15 -0.07
CA TYR A 106 2.36 29.21 0.83
C TYR A 106 3.21 30.46 0.58
N ARG A 107 3.35 31.29 1.61
CA ARG A 107 4.16 32.53 1.63
C ARG A 107 5.15 32.55 2.80
N GLY A 108 5.28 31.45 3.54
CA GLY A 108 6.14 31.35 4.73
C GLY A 108 5.61 32.12 5.95
N ARG A 109 4.34 32.52 5.97
CA ARG A 109 3.71 33.25 7.08
C ARG A 109 3.04 32.28 8.06
N PRO A 110 2.95 32.63 9.35
CA PRO A 110 2.19 31.85 10.31
C PRO A 110 0.75 31.64 9.84
N GLY A 111 0.25 30.40 9.91
CA GLY A 111 -1.11 30.05 9.48
C GLY A 111 -1.28 29.80 7.98
N ASP A 112 -0.23 29.98 7.15
CA ASP A 112 -0.27 29.59 5.74
C ASP A 112 -0.61 28.10 5.61
N GLY A 113 -1.45 27.78 4.63
CA GLY A 113 -1.90 26.42 4.35
C GLY A 113 -1.14 25.80 3.19
N ILE A 114 -0.69 24.56 3.37
CA ILE A 114 -0.15 23.70 2.32
C ILE A 114 -1.14 22.56 2.09
N ARG A 115 -1.60 22.39 0.85
CA ARG A 115 -2.52 21.29 0.50
C ARG A 115 -1.70 20.12 -0.02
N LEU A 116 -1.97 18.94 0.52
CA LEU A 116 -1.25 17.71 0.25
C LEU A 116 -2.22 16.69 -0.33
N TYR A 117 -1.75 15.94 -1.32
CA TYR A 117 -2.54 14.92 -1.98
C TYR A 117 -1.86 13.57 -1.77
N ALA A 118 -2.56 12.66 -1.11
CA ALA A 118 -2.12 11.29 -0.88
C ALA A 118 -3.27 10.33 -1.23
N THR A 119 -2.92 9.17 -1.77
CA THR A 119 -3.86 8.12 -2.15
C THR A 119 -3.36 6.79 -1.64
N ASP A 120 -4.28 5.84 -1.49
CA ASP A 120 -3.97 4.47 -1.09
C ASP A 120 -4.97 3.50 -1.72
N ASP A 121 -4.65 2.21 -1.78
CA ASP A 121 -5.55 1.20 -2.34
C ASP A 121 -6.75 0.92 -1.41
N PHE A 122 -6.61 1.23 -0.12
CA PHE A 122 -7.68 1.13 0.86
C PHE A 122 -7.93 2.44 1.61
N ALA A 123 -6.97 2.94 2.39
CA ALA A 123 -7.17 4.17 3.16
C ALA A 123 -5.87 4.79 3.71
N VAL A 124 -5.64 6.05 3.33
CA VAL A 124 -4.67 6.93 4.02
C VAL A 124 -5.23 7.32 5.39
N VAL A 125 -4.51 7.01 6.46
CA VAL A 125 -4.91 7.32 7.85
C VAL A 125 -4.27 8.60 8.35
N GLY A 126 -3.08 8.94 7.85
CA GLY A 126 -2.36 10.12 8.27
C GLY A 126 -1.50 10.68 7.15
N VAL A 127 -1.38 12.00 7.16
CA VAL A 127 -0.37 12.72 6.39
C VAL A 127 0.34 13.67 7.32
N GLU A 128 1.66 13.59 7.35
CA GLU A 128 2.53 14.47 8.13
C GLU A 128 3.37 15.32 7.16
N ALA A 129 3.45 16.62 7.43
CA ALA A 129 4.32 17.53 6.70
C ALA A 129 5.51 17.90 7.58
N ARG A 130 6.71 17.90 6.98
CA ARG A 130 7.96 18.29 7.62
C ARG A 130 8.66 19.32 6.74
N LEU A 131 8.92 20.50 7.29
CA LEU A 131 9.59 21.60 6.59
C LEU A 131 11.05 21.67 7.05
N TYR A 132 11.96 21.78 6.08
CA TYR A 132 13.40 21.84 6.29
C TYR A 132 14.00 23.13 5.71
N SER A 133 15.12 23.56 6.29
CA SER A 133 15.92 24.67 5.79
C SER A 133 16.90 24.26 4.70
N ALA A 134 17.60 25.23 4.12
CA ALA A 134 18.68 24.99 3.15
C ALA A 134 19.86 24.17 3.71
N ALA A 135 19.99 24.14 5.05
CA ALA A 135 21.01 23.35 5.76
C ALA A 135 20.45 22.00 6.26
N ASP A 136 19.31 21.54 5.73
CA ASP A 136 18.63 20.30 6.12
C ASP A 136 18.22 20.23 7.60
N GLN A 137 18.07 21.38 8.24
CA GLN A 137 17.57 21.46 9.61
C GLN A 137 16.04 21.46 9.61
N LEU A 138 15.42 20.60 10.43
CA LEU A 138 13.98 20.57 10.63
C LEU A 138 13.51 21.90 11.25
N LEU A 139 12.64 22.60 10.55
CA LEU A 139 12.07 23.88 10.97
C LEU A 139 10.76 23.67 11.72
N THR A 140 9.91 22.81 11.17
CA THR A 140 8.63 22.44 11.77
C THR A 140 8.15 21.13 11.20
N GLN A 141 7.32 20.44 11.97
CA GLN A 141 6.60 19.26 11.53
C GLN A 141 5.21 19.26 12.17
N GLY A 142 4.25 18.64 11.49
CA GLY A 142 2.95 18.40 12.09
C GLY A 142 2.00 17.62 11.20
N PRO A 143 0.90 17.14 11.79
CA PRO A 143 -0.13 16.42 11.05
C PRO A 143 -0.91 17.39 10.15
N ALA A 144 -1.22 16.92 8.95
CA ALA A 144 -2.21 17.55 8.08
C ALA A 144 -3.61 17.07 8.45
N VAL A 145 -4.60 17.94 8.26
CA VAL A 145 -6.00 17.64 8.56
C VAL A 145 -6.75 17.37 7.26
N LEU A 146 -7.37 16.19 7.16
CA LEU A 146 -8.21 15.82 6.03
C LEU A 146 -9.38 16.82 5.90
N GLN A 147 -9.50 17.41 4.72
CA GLN A 147 -10.54 18.37 4.37
C GLN A 147 -11.70 17.67 3.64
N PRO A 148 -12.90 18.29 3.58
CA PRO A 148 -14.07 17.71 2.93
C PRO A 148 -13.91 17.44 1.42
N ASP A 149 -12.96 18.10 0.77
CA ASP A 149 -12.61 17.90 -0.64
C ASP A 149 -11.66 16.70 -0.87
N GLY A 150 -11.27 16.00 0.19
CA GLY A 150 -10.35 14.86 0.14
C GLY A 150 -8.86 15.25 0.14
N CYS A 151 -8.51 16.54 0.23
CA CYS A 151 -7.12 16.97 0.38
C CYS A 151 -6.70 17.02 1.86
N TRP A 152 -5.39 16.93 2.11
CA TRP A 152 -4.82 17.06 3.44
C TRP A 152 -4.25 18.46 3.62
N LEU A 153 -4.81 19.24 4.55
CA LEU A 153 -4.35 20.61 4.80
C LEU A 153 -3.39 20.65 6.00
N PHE A 154 -2.15 20.98 5.73
CA PHE A 154 -1.18 21.35 6.77
C PHE A 154 -1.17 22.86 6.95
N ARG A 155 -1.24 23.34 8.20
CA ARG A 155 -1.12 24.76 8.52
C ARG A 155 0.16 25.02 9.28
N LEU A 156 0.87 26.08 8.91
CA LEU A 156 2.06 26.49 9.64
C LEU A 156 1.72 26.85 11.09
N PRO A 157 2.61 26.53 12.04
CA PRO A 157 2.39 26.86 13.44
C PRO A 157 2.24 28.37 13.64
N PRO A 158 1.43 28.83 14.61
CA PRO A 158 1.24 30.26 14.89
C PRO A 158 2.53 30.98 15.28
N ALA A 159 3.51 30.24 15.81
CA ALA A 159 4.84 30.76 16.12
C ALA A 159 5.66 31.15 14.88
N GLY A 160 5.21 30.76 13.68
CA GLY A 160 5.93 30.96 12.43
C GLY A 160 7.11 30.01 12.25
N LEU A 161 7.88 30.24 11.19
CA LEU A 161 9.12 29.52 10.94
C LEU A 161 10.31 30.36 11.45
N PRO A 162 11.32 29.73 12.06
CA PRO A 162 12.50 30.46 12.51
C PRO A 162 13.35 30.99 11.34
N GLN A 163 13.21 30.41 10.14
CA GLN A 163 13.83 30.84 8.89
C GLN A 163 13.04 30.31 7.68
N SER A 164 13.37 30.77 6.48
CA SER A 164 12.72 30.30 5.24
C SER A 164 12.95 28.80 5.02
N ALA A 165 11.86 28.07 4.80
CA ALA A 165 11.92 26.66 4.39
C ALA A 165 12.26 26.55 2.90
N THR A 166 13.06 25.55 2.54
CA THR A 166 13.48 25.26 1.16
C THR A 166 13.06 23.86 0.70
N ARG A 167 12.69 22.98 1.63
CA ARG A 167 12.24 21.62 1.34
C ARG A 167 11.04 21.25 2.21
N LEU A 168 10.08 20.58 1.58
CA LEU A 168 8.92 19.98 2.22
C LEU A 168 8.98 18.46 2.02
N ASP A 169 9.03 17.72 3.13
CA ASP A 169 8.87 16.27 3.13
C ASP A 169 7.45 15.94 3.58
N VAL A 170 6.75 15.14 2.79
CA VAL A 170 5.40 14.69 3.05
C VAL A 170 5.44 13.20 3.32
N VAL A 171 4.93 12.78 4.47
CA VAL A 171 4.86 11.38 4.88
C VAL A 171 3.40 10.97 4.95
N ALA A 172 2.96 10.10 4.03
CA ALA A 172 1.65 9.47 4.11
C ALA A 172 1.76 8.13 4.82
N SER A 173 0.78 7.80 5.67
CA SER A 173 0.68 6.52 6.37
C SER A 173 -0.71 5.88 6.24
N ASP A 174 -0.73 4.56 6.22
CA ASP A 174 -1.95 3.74 6.13
C ASP A 174 -2.29 3.08 7.49
N ARG A 175 -3.32 2.23 7.50
CA ARG A 175 -3.73 1.46 8.69
C ARG A 175 -2.73 0.36 9.08
N PRO A 176 -2.18 -0.42 8.13
CA PRO A 176 -1.11 -1.38 8.39
C PRO A 176 0.17 -0.81 9.00
N GLY A 177 0.38 0.49 8.89
CA GLY A 177 1.59 1.18 9.34
C GLY A 177 2.67 1.30 8.27
N ASN A 178 2.34 1.05 6.99
CA ASN A 178 3.22 1.45 5.91
C ASN A 178 3.26 2.97 5.84
N HIS A 179 4.39 3.48 5.36
CA HIS A 179 4.60 4.90 5.16
C HIS A 179 5.37 5.14 3.87
N THR A 180 5.07 6.25 3.22
CA THR A 180 5.78 6.73 2.03
C THR A 180 6.16 8.17 2.24
N LEU A 181 7.45 8.46 2.05
CA LEU A 181 7.99 9.80 2.09
C LEU A 181 8.18 10.30 0.66
N ARG A 182 7.70 11.52 0.39
CA ARG A 182 7.97 12.24 -0.85
C ARG A 182 8.42 13.66 -0.54
N GLN A 183 9.47 14.08 -1.24
CA GLN A 183 10.09 15.39 -1.04
C GLN A 183 9.67 16.35 -2.16
N PHE A 184 9.43 17.60 -1.78
CA PHE A 184 9.08 18.69 -2.68
C PHE A 184 10.01 19.90 -2.40
N PRO A 185 10.57 20.53 -3.43
CA PRO A 185 11.23 21.83 -3.28
C PRO A 185 10.17 22.91 -3.00
N LEU A 186 10.55 23.94 -2.22
CA LEU A 186 9.72 25.10 -1.88
C LEU A 186 10.18 26.37 -2.59
#